data_AF-I3RFI1-F1
#
_entry.id   AF-I3RFI1-F1
#
_cell.length_a   1.000
_cell.length_b   1.000
_cell.length_c   1.000
_cell.angle_alpha   90.00
_cell.angle_beta   90.00
_cell.angle_gamma   90.00
#
_symmetry.space_group_name_H-M   'P 1'
#
loop_
_entity.id
_entity.type
_entity.pdbx_description
1 polymer ?
#
loop_
_entity_poly.entity_id
_entity_poly.type
_entity_poly.pdbx_seq_one_letter_code
_entity_poly.pdbx_strand_id
1 'polypeptide(L)'
;MEEINKPKERDDFVVFAGIRPDGKIEFIKVYAISEDLAIAVLEQFLRENNIYPSDFIVIQKGFESVKGKEAITTRSEEELSATLSRLGLRLVSNGILYTKGRDKIYQITAISKDLLETEMSKEEKIIEDVKFNFSKVGLPEKYSRRLNLLSLMEDALILNRAELDVPTIIKNSIEGRISIPRLIEVEGIIIRVFDEEYHEVKGSHLDKVIVKPPVIHWDAHIDSIEDFSFKNIEENIYSAPLFLKAMGGFLILTEPPRDLVRMLLKMKKRGEVKVTLNGRRIRLPVNFTIIVDTKYPENYSGLKFPIRINLPPFDDDTFKQVLSKALGVTIPTGVLPMFPEEYRTFLGVEIIANLWRKLTKSKNKDSIELLREVAAIVSGGTP
;
A
#
# COMPACT_ATOMS: atom_id res chain seq x y z
N MET A 1 -9.10 -46.37 23.97
CA MET A 1 -7.82 -45.69 24.31
C MET A 1 -7.96 -45.11 25.70
N GLU A 2 -6.91 -45.22 26.52
CA GLU A 2 -6.89 -44.64 27.88
C GLU A 2 -7.11 -43.11 27.86
N GLU A 3 -7.49 -42.55 29.02
CA GLU A 3 -7.70 -41.09 29.22
C GLU A 3 -6.48 -40.28 28.75
N ILE A 4 -6.64 -39.52 27.65
CA ILE A 4 -5.57 -38.71 27.05
C ILE A 4 -5.14 -37.59 27.98
N ASN A 5 -6.06 -37.07 28.80
CA ASN A 5 -5.78 -35.97 29.72
C ASN A 5 -4.96 -36.35 30.97
N LYS A 6 -4.74 -37.65 31.25
CA LYS A 6 -3.93 -38.08 32.41
C LYS A 6 -2.42 -37.92 32.13
N PRO A 7 -1.68 -37.16 32.97
CA PRO A 7 -0.22 -37.11 32.93
C PRO A 7 0.40 -38.50 33.07
N LYS A 8 1.08 -38.98 32.03
CA LYS A 8 1.79 -40.26 32.04
C LYS A 8 3.02 -40.23 31.13
N GLU A 9 3.98 -41.09 31.42
CA GLU A 9 5.09 -41.41 30.52
C GLU A 9 4.59 -42.30 29.38
N ARG A 10 5.00 -41.99 28.14
CA ARG A 10 4.54 -42.64 26.91
C ARG A 10 5.69 -42.76 25.91
N ASP A 11 5.51 -43.65 24.93
CA ASP A 11 6.48 -43.93 23.86
C ASP A 11 5.94 -43.67 22.45
N ASP A 12 4.66 -43.29 22.37
CA ASP A 12 3.84 -43.23 21.17
C ASP A 12 3.33 -41.82 20.89
N PHE A 13 2.89 -41.07 21.91
CA PHE A 13 2.47 -39.67 21.76
C PHE A 13 2.62 -38.79 23.03
N VAL A 14 2.57 -37.48 22.85
CA VAL A 14 2.34 -36.47 23.89
C VAL A 14 1.53 -35.30 23.32
N VAL A 15 0.68 -34.72 24.16
CA VAL A 15 -0.12 -33.54 23.84
C VAL A 15 0.30 -32.38 24.74
N PHE A 16 0.63 -31.28 24.11
CA PHE A 16 0.86 -29.99 24.71
C PHE A 16 -0.36 -29.10 24.50
N ALA A 17 -0.78 -28.39 25.54
CA ALA A 17 -1.86 -27.41 25.47
C ALA A 17 -1.41 -26.06 26.03
N GLY A 18 -1.71 -24.98 25.34
CA GLY A 18 -1.58 -23.62 25.84
C GLY A 18 -2.91 -23.15 26.41
N ILE A 19 -2.92 -22.84 27.71
CA ILE A 19 -4.14 -22.56 28.46
C ILE A 19 -4.08 -21.14 29.04
N ARG A 20 -5.18 -20.38 28.92
CA ARG A 20 -5.35 -19.08 29.55
C ARG A 20 -5.51 -19.18 31.08
N PRO A 21 -5.35 -18.08 31.83
CA PRO A 21 -5.60 -18.05 33.28
C PRO A 21 -7.02 -18.47 33.69
N ASP A 22 -8.01 -18.29 32.81
CA ASP A 22 -9.41 -18.70 33.00
C ASP A 22 -9.67 -20.19 32.72
N GLY A 23 -8.64 -20.94 32.31
CA GLY A 23 -8.74 -22.36 32.00
C GLY A 23 -9.10 -22.68 30.54
N LYS A 24 -9.30 -21.68 29.68
CA LYS A 24 -9.60 -21.91 28.27
C LYS A 24 -8.37 -22.40 27.50
N ILE A 25 -8.52 -23.49 26.76
CA ILE A 25 -7.48 -24.02 25.86
C ILE A 25 -7.52 -23.21 24.55
N GLU A 26 -6.37 -22.69 24.13
CA GLU A 26 -6.28 -21.87 22.92
C GLU A 26 -5.18 -22.32 21.95
N PHE A 27 -4.32 -23.23 22.38
CA PHE A 27 -3.25 -23.82 21.58
C PHE A 27 -3.15 -25.31 21.88
N ILE A 28 -2.94 -26.14 20.87
CA ILE A 28 -2.77 -27.58 20.98
C ILE A 28 -1.62 -28.00 20.07
N LYS A 29 -0.63 -28.72 20.61
CA LYS A 29 0.44 -29.36 19.83
C LYS A 29 0.51 -30.84 20.19
N VAL A 30 0.36 -31.70 19.20
CA VAL A 30 0.46 -33.15 19.34
C VAL A 30 1.75 -33.62 18.71
N TYR A 31 2.53 -34.41 19.44
CA TYR A 31 3.63 -35.19 18.90
C TYR A 31 3.24 -36.66 18.93
N ALA A 32 3.45 -37.38 17.81
CA ALA A 32 3.14 -38.79 17.71
C ALA A 32 4.07 -39.52 16.73
N ILE A 33 4.26 -40.83 16.93
CA ILE A 33 5.14 -41.65 16.08
C ILE A 33 4.67 -41.78 14.62
N SER A 34 3.40 -41.48 14.33
CA SER A 34 2.83 -41.49 12.98
C SER A 34 1.76 -40.39 12.81
N GLU A 35 1.45 -40.05 11.55
CA GLU A 35 0.39 -39.10 11.19
C GLU A 35 -0.98 -39.56 11.68
N ASP A 36 -1.35 -40.81 11.40
CA ASP A 36 -2.64 -41.38 11.80
C ASP A 36 -2.85 -41.32 13.32
N LEU A 37 -1.79 -41.60 14.09
CA LEU A 37 -1.83 -41.51 15.54
C LEU A 37 -1.98 -40.06 16.01
N ALA A 38 -1.27 -39.12 15.38
CA ALA A 38 -1.36 -37.71 15.73
C ALA A 38 -2.78 -37.16 15.51
N ILE A 39 -3.43 -37.53 14.39
CA ILE A 39 -4.81 -37.15 14.08
C ILE A 39 -5.77 -37.76 15.11
N ALA A 40 -5.67 -39.07 15.36
CA ALA A 40 -6.53 -39.76 16.32
C ALA A 40 -6.41 -39.17 17.74
N VAL A 41 -5.18 -38.84 18.17
CA VAL A 41 -4.90 -38.20 19.46
C VAL A 41 -5.48 -36.79 19.52
N LEU A 42 -5.32 -35.98 18.48
CA LEU A 42 -5.90 -34.63 18.43
C LEU A 42 -7.42 -34.68 18.52
N GLU A 43 -8.08 -35.53 17.74
CA GLU A 43 -9.53 -35.67 17.78
C GLU A 43 -10.03 -36.14 19.15
N GLN A 44 -9.35 -37.11 19.76
CA GLN A 44 -9.73 -37.58 21.08
C GLN A 44 -9.49 -36.53 22.16
N PHE A 45 -8.39 -35.75 22.08
CA PHE A 45 -8.14 -34.64 22.99
C PHE A 45 -9.23 -33.57 22.92
N LEU A 46 -9.65 -33.19 21.70
CA LEU A 46 -10.74 -32.24 21.48
C LEU A 46 -12.06 -32.76 22.09
N ARG A 47 -12.38 -34.03 21.86
CA ARG A 47 -13.58 -34.68 22.43
C ARG A 47 -13.56 -34.71 23.97
N GLU A 48 -12.45 -35.13 24.59
CA GLU A 48 -12.32 -35.22 26.05
C GLU A 48 -12.38 -33.85 26.75
N ASN A 49 -12.03 -32.76 26.04
CA ASN A 49 -12.07 -31.40 26.57
C ASN A 49 -13.31 -30.59 26.13
N ASN A 50 -14.32 -31.24 25.52
CA ASN A 50 -15.53 -30.59 25.00
C ASN A 50 -15.25 -29.42 24.02
N ILE A 51 -14.21 -29.56 23.19
CA ILE A 51 -13.85 -28.58 22.17
C ILE A 51 -14.40 -29.02 20.82
N TYR A 52 -15.10 -28.12 20.12
CA TYR A 52 -15.54 -28.40 18.76
C TYR A 52 -14.36 -28.27 17.78
N PRO A 53 -14.13 -29.25 16.89
CA PRO A 53 -13.03 -29.17 15.92
C PRO A 53 -13.05 -27.92 15.03
N SER A 54 -14.24 -27.37 14.76
CA SER A 54 -14.42 -26.14 13.99
C SER A 54 -13.85 -24.88 14.64
N ASP A 55 -13.59 -24.92 15.94
CA ASP A 55 -13.11 -23.77 16.72
C ASP A 55 -11.57 -23.66 16.67
N PHE A 56 -10.92 -24.67 16.08
CA PHE A 56 -9.47 -24.74 15.96
C PHE A 56 -9.04 -24.85 14.49
N ILE A 57 -7.92 -24.22 14.17
CA ILE A 57 -7.29 -24.25 12.85
C ILE A 57 -5.93 -24.90 12.99
N VAL A 58 -5.67 -25.92 12.16
CA VAL A 58 -4.34 -26.54 12.06
C VAL A 58 -3.42 -25.60 11.30
N ILE A 59 -2.38 -25.11 11.96
CA ILE A 59 -1.40 -24.16 11.39
C ILE A 59 -0.10 -24.83 10.97
N GLN A 60 0.20 -26.01 11.50
CA GLN A 60 1.41 -26.76 11.18
C GLN A 60 1.16 -28.26 11.30
N LYS A 61 1.69 -29.03 10.35
CA LYS A 61 1.76 -30.49 10.45
C LYS A 61 2.99 -31.03 9.70
N GLY A 62 3.47 -32.20 10.09
CA GLY A 62 4.57 -32.89 9.42
C GLY A 62 5.61 -33.47 10.38
N PHE A 63 6.69 -34.04 9.82
CA PHE A 63 7.76 -34.61 10.63
C PHE A 63 8.74 -33.53 11.13
N GLU A 64 8.94 -33.47 12.44
CA GLU A 64 9.92 -32.63 13.12
C GLU A 64 11.15 -33.48 13.51
N SER A 65 12.35 -32.90 13.40
CA SER A 65 13.58 -33.56 13.85
C SER A 65 13.67 -33.55 15.37
N VAL A 66 13.83 -34.72 15.96
CA VAL A 66 14.08 -34.91 17.41
C VAL A 66 15.47 -35.47 17.67
N LYS A 67 16.36 -35.39 16.68
CA LYS A 67 17.76 -35.82 16.77
C LYS A 67 18.45 -35.15 17.96
N GLY A 68 18.96 -35.97 18.88
CA GLY A 68 19.63 -35.51 20.10
C GLY A 68 18.70 -35.23 21.29
N LYS A 69 17.37 -35.36 21.14
CA LYS A 69 16.42 -35.31 22.26
C LYS A 69 16.16 -36.73 22.79
N GLU A 70 16.40 -36.97 24.08
CA GLU A 70 16.05 -38.25 24.73
C GLU A 70 14.55 -38.38 25.01
N ALA A 71 13.90 -37.26 25.33
CA ALA A 71 12.47 -37.17 25.57
C ALA A 71 11.92 -35.80 25.19
N ILE A 72 10.63 -35.75 24.83
CA ILE A 72 9.86 -34.53 24.61
C ILE A 72 9.03 -34.26 25.87
N THR A 73 9.30 -33.13 26.51
CA THR A 73 8.69 -32.66 27.76
C THR A 73 8.46 -31.15 27.69
N THR A 74 7.72 -30.58 28.64
CA THR A 74 7.61 -29.11 28.75
C THR A 74 8.97 -28.43 28.96
N ARG A 75 9.97 -29.15 29.52
CA ARG A 75 11.34 -28.66 29.68
C ARG A 75 12.18 -28.77 28.40
N SER A 76 11.90 -29.73 27.51
CA SER A 76 12.61 -29.78 26.21
C SER A 76 12.01 -28.78 25.22
N GLU A 77 10.81 -28.27 25.52
CA GLU A 77 10.05 -27.32 24.71
C GLU A 77 10.06 -25.91 25.36
N GLU A 78 11.24 -25.46 25.82
CA GLU A 78 11.39 -24.14 26.46
C GLU A 78 11.04 -22.99 25.52
N GLU A 79 11.41 -23.09 24.24
CA GLU A 79 11.09 -22.09 23.22
C GLU A 79 9.57 -21.97 23.01
N LEU A 80 8.87 -23.11 22.98
CA LEU A 80 7.41 -23.15 22.88
C LEU A 80 6.76 -22.56 24.14
N SER A 81 7.28 -22.91 25.32
CA SER A 81 6.82 -22.36 26.60
C SER A 81 6.98 -20.84 26.67
N ALA A 82 8.14 -20.33 26.26
CA ALA A 82 8.42 -18.90 26.20
C ALA A 82 7.52 -18.17 25.19
N THR A 83 7.28 -18.78 24.03
CA THR A 83 6.40 -18.23 22.99
C THR A 83 4.96 -18.11 23.50
N LEU A 84 4.41 -19.18 24.08
CA LEU A 84 3.06 -19.18 24.62
C LEU A 84 2.91 -18.22 25.80
N SER A 85 3.94 -18.10 26.65
CA SER A 85 3.92 -17.16 27.77
C SER A 85 3.79 -15.70 27.31
N ARG A 86 4.39 -15.32 26.17
CA ARG A 86 4.21 -13.97 25.57
C ARG A 86 2.78 -13.73 25.10
N LEU A 87 2.08 -14.78 24.67
CA LEU A 87 0.66 -14.76 24.29
C LEU A 87 -0.28 -14.81 25.50
N GLY A 88 0.26 -14.82 26.73
CA GLY A 88 -0.52 -14.96 27.97
C GLY A 88 -1.03 -16.37 28.21
N LEU A 89 -0.47 -17.38 27.53
CA LEU A 89 -0.82 -18.78 27.66
C LEU A 89 0.20 -19.54 28.49
N ARG A 90 -0.28 -20.43 29.35
CA ARG A 90 0.55 -21.38 30.09
C ARG A 90 0.61 -22.70 29.35
N LEU A 91 1.83 -23.13 28.99
CA LEU A 91 2.07 -24.45 28.43
C LEU A 91 1.87 -25.54 29.49
N VAL A 92 1.03 -26.52 29.20
CA VAL A 92 0.89 -27.76 29.95
C VAL A 92 1.06 -28.95 29.02
N SER A 93 1.38 -30.11 29.58
CA SER A 93 1.52 -31.37 28.85
C SER A 93 0.73 -32.47 29.53
N ASN A 94 0.21 -33.41 28.75
CA ASN A 94 -0.38 -34.64 29.25
C ASN A 94 0.66 -35.73 29.57
N GLY A 95 1.97 -35.44 29.52
CA GLY A 95 2.98 -36.45 29.78
C GLY A 95 4.40 -36.13 29.30
N ILE A 96 5.18 -37.20 29.25
CA ILE A 96 6.53 -37.26 28.70
C ILE A 96 6.52 -38.26 27.56
N LEU A 97 7.12 -37.89 26.43
CA LEU A 97 7.32 -38.82 25.32
C LEU A 97 8.78 -39.18 25.17
N TYR A 98 9.13 -40.45 25.33
CA TYR A 98 10.48 -40.92 25.06
C TYR A 98 10.70 -41.14 23.56
N THR A 99 11.77 -40.56 23.02
CA THR A 99 12.07 -40.65 21.58
C THR A 99 12.64 -42.00 21.19
N LYS A 100 13.24 -42.74 22.15
CA LYS A 100 13.82 -44.09 21.97
C LYS A 100 14.76 -44.18 20.76
N GLY A 101 15.56 -43.15 20.53
CA GLY A 101 16.53 -43.10 19.43
C GLY A 101 15.93 -42.81 18.04
N ARG A 102 14.65 -42.41 17.96
CA ARG A 102 14.06 -41.90 16.71
C ARG A 102 14.67 -40.56 16.36
N ASP A 103 14.96 -40.34 15.07
CA ASP A 103 15.46 -39.06 14.56
C ASP A 103 14.35 -38.06 14.24
N LYS A 104 13.13 -38.54 13.99
CA LYS A 104 11.98 -37.74 13.58
C LYS A 104 10.70 -38.21 14.26
N ILE A 105 9.79 -37.28 14.49
CA ILE A 105 8.45 -37.55 14.99
C ILE A 105 7.42 -36.70 14.24
N TYR A 106 6.19 -37.19 14.09
CA TYR A 106 5.13 -36.40 13.47
C TYR A 106 4.58 -35.39 14.48
N GLN A 107 4.27 -34.18 14.02
CA GLN A 107 3.60 -33.16 14.81
C GLN A 107 2.35 -32.62 14.11
N ILE A 108 1.39 -32.19 14.92
CA ILE A 108 0.25 -31.35 14.51
C ILE A 108 0.11 -30.21 15.51
N THR A 109 0.08 -28.98 15.03
CA THR A 109 -0.18 -27.78 15.83
C THR A 109 -1.48 -27.13 15.38
N ALA A 110 -2.39 -26.91 16.33
CA ALA A 110 -3.67 -26.26 16.13
C ALA A 110 -3.84 -25.10 17.11
N ILE A 111 -4.45 -24.01 16.65
CA ILE A 111 -4.76 -22.83 17.47
C ILE A 111 -6.25 -22.52 17.41
N SER A 112 -6.80 -22.00 18.50
CA SER A 112 -8.19 -21.54 18.51
C SER A 112 -8.37 -20.33 17.59
N LYS A 113 -9.53 -20.24 16.95
CA LYS A 113 -9.93 -19.06 16.16
C LYS A 113 -9.88 -17.79 16.98
N ASP A 114 -10.31 -17.86 18.24
CA ASP A 114 -10.32 -16.70 19.14
C ASP A 114 -8.90 -16.20 19.45
N LEU A 115 -7.91 -17.09 19.62
CA LEU A 115 -6.51 -16.69 19.77
C LEU A 115 -5.96 -16.10 18.48
N LEU A 116 -6.27 -16.72 17.34
CA LEU A 116 -5.88 -16.19 16.03
C LEU A 116 -6.46 -14.77 15.84
N GLU A 117 -7.74 -14.56 16.13
CA GLU A 117 -8.41 -13.26 16.04
C GLU A 117 -7.88 -12.27 17.08
N THR A 118 -7.58 -12.71 18.30
CA THR A 118 -7.02 -11.87 19.37
C THR A 118 -5.61 -11.40 19.00
N GLU A 119 -4.75 -12.28 18.47
CA GLU A 119 -3.43 -11.91 17.98
C GLU A 119 -3.52 -11.04 16.73
N MET A 120 -4.45 -11.32 15.81
CA MET A 120 -4.78 -10.43 14.69
C MET A 120 -5.28 -9.04 15.15
N SER A 121 -5.79 -8.92 16.39
CA SER A 121 -6.27 -7.65 16.96
C SER A 121 -5.25 -6.93 17.86
N LYS A 122 -4.20 -7.64 18.34
CA LYS A 122 -3.14 -7.13 19.22
C LYS A 122 -1.83 -6.87 18.49
N GLU A 123 -1.54 -7.59 17.41
CA GLU A 123 -0.47 -7.23 16.47
C GLU A 123 -0.82 -5.88 15.83
N GLU A 124 0.12 -4.94 15.86
CA GLU A 124 -0.02 -3.53 15.46
C GLU A 124 -1.18 -3.33 14.47
N LYS A 125 -2.24 -2.63 14.88
CA LYS A 125 -3.06 -1.92 13.89
C LYS A 125 -2.04 -1.15 13.06
N ILE A 126 -1.79 -1.59 11.83
CA ILE A 126 -1.15 -0.76 10.82
C ILE A 126 -2.11 0.42 10.75
N ILE A 127 -1.80 1.48 11.50
CA ILE A 127 -2.56 2.72 11.46
C ILE A 127 -2.26 3.23 10.07
N GLU A 128 -3.14 2.87 9.13
CA GLU A 128 -3.11 3.42 7.81
C GLU A 128 -3.38 4.91 7.98
N ASP A 129 -2.31 5.68 7.81
CA ASP A 129 -2.38 7.12 7.87
C ASP A 129 -1.89 7.66 6.54
N VAL A 130 -2.68 8.55 5.96
CA VAL A 130 -2.30 9.27 4.75
C VAL A 130 -2.46 10.74 5.08
N LYS A 131 -1.36 11.48 4.99
CA LYS A 131 -1.32 12.90 5.29
C LYS A 131 -0.54 13.63 4.21
N PHE A 132 -0.91 14.88 3.98
CA PHE A 132 -0.17 15.76 3.10
C PHE A 132 0.57 16.82 3.89
N ASN A 133 1.86 16.95 3.62
CA ASN A 133 2.72 17.97 4.18
C ASN A 133 3.33 18.84 3.07
N PHE A 134 2.59 19.85 2.65
CA PHE A 134 3.00 20.77 1.58
C PHE A 134 4.08 21.79 1.99
N SER A 135 4.54 21.80 3.26
CA SER A 135 5.58 22.72 3.71
C SER A 135 6.92 22.48 3.00
N LYS A 136 7.17 21.24 2.56
CA LYS A 136 8.44 20.82 1.93
C LYS A 136 8.58 21.26 0.47
N VAL A 137 7.46 21.53 -0.22
CA VAL A 137 7.45 21.82 -1.67
C VAL A 137 7.47 23.31 -2.00
N GLY A 138 7.48 24.20 -1.00
CA GLY A 138 7.69 25.63 -1.19
C GLY A 138 6.63 26.34 -2.06
N LEU A 139 5.40 25.81 -2.09
CA LEU A 139 4.27 26.35 -2.84
C LEU A 139 3.68 27.59 -2.16
N PRO A 140 3.17 28.58 -2.93
CA PRO A 140 2.38 29.66 -2.37
C PRO A 140 1.16 29.13 -1.60
N GLU A 141 0.83 29.76 -0.48
CA GLU A 141 -0.16 29.27 0.48
C GLU A 141 -1.55 29.05 -0.15
N LYS A 142 -1.94 29.88 -1.12
CA LYS A 142 -3.22 29.74 -1.82
C LYS A 142 -3.35 28.42 -2.59
N TYR A 143 -2.25 27.84 -3.09
CA TYR A 143 -2.26 26.56 -3.79
C TYR A 143 -2.19 25.39 -2.82
N SER A 144 -1.35 25.47 -1.78
CA SER A 144 -1.24 24.41 -0.78
C SER A 144 -2.54 24.21 -0.01
N ARG A 145 -3.24 25.29 0.39
CA ARG A 145 -4.57 25.20 1.03
C ARG A 145 -5.59 24.47 0.16
N ARG A 146 -5.57 24.70 -1.15
CA ARG A 146 -6.49 24.05 -2.10
C ARG A 146 -6.16 22.57 -2.30
N LEU A 147 -4.88 22.23 -2.44
CA LEU A 147 -4.43 20.85 -2.54
C LEU A 147 -4.62 20.05 -1.25
N ASN A 148 -4.71 20.70 -0.09
CA ASN A 148 -4.97 20.02 1.17
C ASN A 148 -6.33 19.29 1.21
N LEU A 149 -7.27 19.63 0.32
CA LEU A 149 -8.53 18.86 0.16
C LEU A 149 -8.28 17.41 -0.24
N LEU A 150 -7.13 17.09 -0.86
CA LEU A 150 -6.75 15.72 -1.22
C LEU A 150 -6.52 14.83 0.01
N SER A 151 -6.31 15.40 1.20
CA SER A 151 -6.22 14.64 2.46
C SER A 151 -7.50 13.90 2.83
N LEU A 152 -8.63 14.25 2.22
CA LEU A 152 -9.89 13.53 2.39
C LEU A 152 -9.92 12.17 1.67
N MET A 153 -8.94 11.89 0.81
CA MET A 153 -8.85 10.64 0.02
C MET A 153 -10.09 10.33 -0.82
N GLU A 154 -10.73 11.38 -1.32
CA GLU A 154 -11.90 11.31 -2.18
C GLU A 154 -11.53 11.65 -3.64
N ASP A 155 -12.29 11.11 -4.60
CA ASP A 155 -12.01 11.32 -6.02
C ASP A 155 -12.06 12.82 -6.38
N ALA A 156 -11.01 13.31 -7.04
CA ALA A 156 -10.84 14.73 -7.30
C ALA A 156 -10.71 15.04 -8.79
N LEU A 157 -11.33 16.16 -9.20
CA LEU A 157 -11.05 16.82 -10.47
C LEU A 157 -10.29 18.12 -10.16
N ILE A 158 -9.05 18.20 -10.63
CA ILE A 158 -8.19 19.37 -10.54
C ILE A 158 -8.24 20.12 -11.86
N LEU A 159 -8.75 21.36 -11.80
CA LEU A 159 -8.65 22.34 -12.87
C LEU A 159 -7.31 23.07 -12.75
N ASN A 160 -6.31 22.64 -13.51
CA ASN A 160 -4.93 23.08 -13.37
C ASN A 160 -4.52 24.10 -14.42
N ARG A 161 -5.13 25.28 -14.35
CA ARG A 161 -4.76 26.42 -15.19
C ARG A 161 -3.47 27.10 -14.72
N ALA A 162 -2.99 26.76 -13.53
CA ALA A 162 -1.70 27.18 -13.00
C ALA A 162 -0.51 26.40 -13.60
N GLU A 163 -0.76 25.33 -14.35
CA GLU A 163 0.27 24.41 -14.88
C GLU A 163 1.21 23.89 -13.79
N LEU A 164 0.65 23.59 -12.62
CA LEU A 164 1.41 23.03 -11.52
C LEU A 164 1.72 21.55 -11.81
N ASP A 165 2.94 21.09 -11.56
CA ASP A 165 3.27 19.65 -11.61
C ASP A 165 2.64 18.92 -10.42
N VAL A 166 1.34 18.65 -10.52
CA VAL A 166 0.55 17.97 -9.49
C VAL A 166 1.14 16.61 -9.11
N PRO A 167 1.53 15.72 -10.06
CA PRO A 167 2.15 14.44 -9.74
C PRO A 167 3.35 14.55 -8.81
N THR A 168 4.33 15.39 -9.17
CA THR A 168 5.56 15.56 -8.38
C THR A 168 5.26 16.19 -7.02
N ILE A 169 4.39 17.19 -6.98
CA ILE A 169 4.00 17.86 -5.73
C ILE A 169 3.34 16.88 -4.77
N ILE A 170 2.40 16.05 -5.23
CA ILE A 170 1.70 15.06 -4.39
C ILE A 170 2.70 14.01 -3.91
N LYS A 171 3.53 13.45 -4.81
CA LYS A 171 4.54 12.44 -4.46
C LYS A 171 5.54 12.91 -3.39
N ASN A 172 5.92 14.18 -3.44
CA ASN A 172 6.85 14.79 -2.50
C ASN A 172 6.19 15.28 -1.19
N SER A 173 4.87 15.47 -1.19
CA SER A 173 4.13 15.97 -0.03
C SER A 173 3.42 14.87 0.76
N ILE A 174 3.15 13.72 0.14
CA ILE A 174 2.44 12.62 0.80
C ILE A 174 3.33 11.91 1.83
N GLU A 175 2.76 11.68 3.00
CA GLU A 175 3.37 11.02 4.15
C GLU A 175 2.42 9.96 4.70
N GLY A 176 3.00 9.02 5.46
CA GLY A 176 2.27 7.95 6.13
C GLY A 176 2.55 6.57 5.54
N ARG A 177 1.69 5.59 5.86
CA ARG A 177 1.87 4.18 5.51
C ARG A 177 0.53 3.53 5.22
N ILE A 178 0.50 2.62 4.26
CA ILE A 178 -0.66 1.77 3.99
C ILE A 178 -0.24 0.31 3.85
N SER A 179 -1.19 -0.60 4.03
CA SER A 179 -0.99 -2.03 3.81
C SER A 179 -1.61 -2.44 2.47
N ILE A 180 -0.79 -2.98 1.56
CA ILE A 180 -1.27 -3.52 0.29
C ILE A 180 -0.96 -5.02 0.19
N PRO A 181 -1.81 -5.83 -0.48
CA PRO A 181 -1.48 -7.22 -0.74
C PRO A 181 -0.28 -7.30 -1.68
N ARG A 182 0.64 -8.24 -1.45
CA ARG A 182 1.73 -8.51 -2.41
C ARG A 182 1.18 -9.10 -3.70
N LEU A 183 0.27 -10.06 -3.55
CA LEU A 183 -0.47 -10.70 -4.61
C LEU A 183 -1.93 -10.95 -4.18
N ILE A 184 -2.82 -11.04 -5.15
CA ILE A 184 -4.20 -11.47 -4.94
C ILE A 184 -4.35 -12.83 -5.63
N GLU A 185 -4.69 -13.86 -4.86
CA GLU A 185 -4.95 -15.20 -5.37
C GLU A 185 -6.46 -15.48 -5.34
N VAL A 186 -7.05 -15.74 -6.51
CA VAL A 186 -8.47 -16.05 -6.66
C VAL A 186 -8.64 -17.18 -7.67
N GLU A 187 -9.26 -18.28 -7.26
CA GLU A 187 -9.51 -19.44 -8.12
C GLU A 187 -8.23 -19.94 -8.84
N GLY A 188 -7.08 -19.96 -8.15
CA GLY A 188 -5.78 -20.37 -8.71
C GLY A 188 -5.16 -19.39 -9.72
N ILE A 189 -5.72 -18.19 -9.87
CA ILE A 189 -5.12 -17.08 -10.63
C ILE A 189 -4.42 -16.15 -9.63
N ILE A 190 -3.15 -15.84 -9.91
CA ILE A 190 -2.31 -14.95 -9.11
C ILE A 190 -2.18 -13.61 -9.82
N ILE A 191 -2.48 -12.54 -9.11
CA ILE A 191 -2.37 -11.16 -9.60
C ILE A 191 -1.36 -10.42 -8.74
N ARG A 192 -0.21 -10.06 -9.31
CA ARG A 192 0.84 -9.30 -8.63
C ARG A 192 0.42 -7.84 -8.53
N VAL A 193 0.17 -7.38 -7.30
CA VAL A 193 -0.23 -5.99 -7.02
C VAL A 193 0.99 -5.16 -6.62
N PHE A 194 1.83 -5.70 -5.73
CA PHE A 194 3.09 -5.05 -5.37
C PHE A 194 4.04 -5.05 -6.57
N ASP A 195 4.70 -3.90 -6.76
CA ASP A 195 5.61 -3.61 -7.85
C ASP A 195 6.60 -2.54 -7.39
N GLU A 196 7.90 -2.85 -7.43
CA GLU A 196 8.97 -1.98 -6.94
C GLU A 196 9.09 -0.68 -7.74
N GLU A 197 8.57 -0.62 -8.97
CA GLU A 197 8.51 0.62 -9.76
C GLU A 197 7.55 1.66 -9.14
N TYR A 198 6.45 1.19 -8.57
CA TYR A 198 5.36 2.05 -8.08
C TYR A 198 5.31 2.16 -6.55
N HIS A 199 5.96 1.24 -5.83
CA HIS A 199 5.81 1.09 -4.39
C HIS A 199 7.12 1.26 -3.62
N GLU A 200 7.14 2.22 -2.71
CA GLU A 200 8.24 2.43 -1.78
C GLU A 200 8.00 1.63 -0.48
N VAL A 201 8.75 0.55 -0.27
CA VAL A 201 8.60 -0.35 0.88
C VAL A 201 9.02 0.34 2.18
N LYS A 202 8.16 0.24 3.19
CA LYS A 202 8.43 0.65 4.59
C LYS A 202 8.51 -0.54 5.55
N GLY A 203 7.98 -1.68 5.14
CA GLY A 203 8.04 -2.94 5.87
C GLY A 203 7.26 -4.05 5.14
N SER A 204 7.30 -5.25 5.68
CA SER A 204 6.55 -6.40 5.16
C SER A 204 5.93 -7.16 6.31
N HIS A 205 4.70 -7.66 6.12
CA HIS A 205 3.99 -8.43 7.13
C HIS A 205 3.15 -9.51 6.45
N LEU A 206 3.49 -10.78 6.67
CA LEU A 206 2.83 -11.95 6.07
C LEU A 206 2.71 -11.84 4.53
N ASP A 207 1.47 -11.78 4.02
CA ASP A 207 1.07 -11.66 2.62
C ASP A 207 0.95 -10.21 2.13
N LYS A 208 1.14 -9.24 3.03
CA LYS A 208 1.04 -7.80 2.76
C LYS A 208 2.38 -7.09 2.83
N VAL A 209 2.46 -5.98 2.10
CA VAL A 209 3.60 -5.07 2.11
C VAL A 209 3.14 -3.73 2.65
N ILE A 210 3.87 -3.21 3.63
CA ILE A 210 3.64 -1.87 4.16
C ILE A 210 4.43 -0.91 3.28
N VAL A 211 3.72 -0.01 2.60
CA VAL A 211 4.31 0.92 1.63
C VAL A 211 3.99 2.36 2.00
N LYS A 212 4.81 3.29 1.53
CA LYS A 212 4.38 4.70 1.43
C LYS A 212 3.13 4.73 0.52
N PRO A 213 2.09 5.51 0.84
CA PRO A 213 0.90 5.61 0.00
C PRO A 213 1.28 5.83 -1.47
N PRO A 214 0.88 4.93 -2.39
CA PRO A 214 1.32 4.97 -3.77
C PRO A 214 0.76 6.21 -4.45
N VAL A 215 1.60 6.86 -5.23
CA VAL A 215 1.22 7.98 -6.09
C VAL A 215 1.64 7.58 -7.50
N ILE A 216 0.69 7.03 -8.23
CA ILE A 216 0.88 6.55 -9.60
C ILE A 216 0.38 7.64 -10.54
N HIS A 217 1.27 8.06 -11.44
CA HIS A 217 0.96 9.05 -12.47
C HIS A 217 0.82 8.35 -13.82
N TRP A 218 -0.18 8.76 -14.58
CA TRP A 218 -0.39 8.37 -15.97
C TRP A 218 -0.73 9.64 -16.78
N ASP A 219 0.02 9.88 -17.85
CA ASP A 219 -0.13 11.02 -18.75
C ASP A 219 -0.60 10.56 -20.13
N ALA A 220 -1.75 11.07 -20.57
CA ALA A 220 -2.35 10.70 -21.86
C ALA A 220 -1.47 10.99 -23.09
N HIS A 221 -0.45 11.85 -22.97
CA HIS A 221 0.46 12.20 -24.06
C HIS A 221 1.67 11.28 -24.15
N ILE A 222 1.96 10.51 -23.10
CA ILE A 222 3.19 9.72 -22.98
C ILE A 222 2.85 8.24 -22.81
N ASP A 223 1.83 7.93 -22.02
CA ASP A 223 1.52 6.58 -21.57
C ASP A 223 0.40 5.91 -22.39
N SER A 224 0.31 4.59 -22.26
CA SER A 224 -0.64 3.77 -23.03
C SER A 224 -1.88 3.41 -22.22
N ILE A 225 -3.03 3.31 -22.90
CA ILE A 225 -4.25 2.79 -22.29
C ILE A 225 -4.12 1.31 -21.86
N GLU A 226 -3.14 0.59 -22.43
CA GLU A 226 -2.84 -0.79 -22.08
C GLU A 226 -2.37 -0.95 -20.63
N ASP A 227 -1.90 0.12 -19.99
CA ASP A 227 -1.49 0.09 -18.58
C ASP A 227 -2.67 -0.09 -17.60
N PHE A 228 -3.90 0.07 -18.10
CA PHE A 228 -5.14 -0.27 -17.38
C PHE A 228 -5.62 -1.71 -17.62
N SER A 229 -4.83 -2.53 -18.32
CA SER A 229 -5.13 -3.95 -18.59
C SER A 229 -4.25 -4.89 -17.77
N PHE A 230 -4.76 -6.10 -17.51
CA PHE A 230 -3.98 -7.17 -16.89
C PHE A 230 -2.96 -7.70 -17.89
N LYS A 231 -1.67 -7.69 -17.52
CA LYS A 231 -0.58 -8.19 -18.37
C LYS A 231 -0.22 -9.61 -17.95
N ASN A 232 -0.34 -10.58 -18.85
CA ASN A 232 0.05 -11.96 -18.57
C ASN A 232 1.58 -12.03 -18.41
N ILE A 233 2.05 -12.65 -17.33
CA ILE A 233 3.47 -12.91 -17.08
C ILE A 233 3.76 -14.39 -17.36
N GLU A 234 3.00 -15.27 -16.72
CA GLU A 234 3.13 -16.73 -16.78
C GLU A 234 1.75 -17.39 -16.71
N GLU A 235 1.70 -18.73 -16.78
CA GLU A 235 0.45 -19.48 -16.65
C GLU A 235 -0.28 -19.14 -15.33
N ASN A 236 -1.48 -18.56 -15.46
CA ASN A 236 -2.30 -18.07 -14.35
C ASN A 236 -1.66 -16.95 -13.49
N ILE A 237 -0.56 -16.33 -13.93
CA ILE A 237 0.09 -15.21 -13.23
C ILE A 237 0.00 -13.93 -14.07
N TYR A 238 -0.56 -12.87 -13.48
CA TYR A 238 -0.76 -11.58 -14.14
C TYR A 238 -0.15 -10.43 -13.34
N SER A 239 0.39 -9.43 -14.04
CA SER A 239 0.65 -8.10 -13.47
C SER A 239 -0.67 -7.34 -13.38
N ALA A 240 -0.89 -6.69 -12.22
CA ALA A 240 -2.06 -5.87 -12.02
C ALA A 240 -2.02 -4.58 -12.87
N PRO A 241 -3.17 -4.08 -13.36
CA PRO A 241 -3.27 -2.76 -13.98
C PRO A 241 -2.98 -1.62 -12.99
N LEU A 242 -2.66 -0.42 -13.49
CA LEU A 242 -2.26 0.73 -12.66
C LEU A 242 -3.24 1.06 -11.53
N PHE A 243 -4.55 0.94 -11.78
CA PHE A 243 -5.55 1.24 -10.75
C PHE A 243 -5.53 0.27 -9.56
N LEU A 244 -5.10 -0.98 -9.76
CA LEU A 244 -4.89 -1.94 -8.67
C LEU A 244 -3.54 -1.70 -7.98
N LYS A 245 -2.51 -1.28 -8.74
CA LYS A 245 -1.24 -0.84 -8.14
C LYS A 245 -1.42 0.44 -7.30
N ALA A 246 -2.40 1.29 -7.60
CA ALA A 246 -2.70 2.48 -6.80
C ALA A 246 -3.47 2.20 -5.50
N MET A 247 -3.54 0.93 -5.06
CA MET A 247 -4.35 0.53 -3.91
C MET A 247 -3.96 1.29 -2.64
N GLY A 248 -4.95 1.85 -1.93
CA GLY A 248 -4.80 2.69 -0.74
C GLY A 248 -4.14 4.06 -0.99
N GLY A 249 -3.81 4.41 -2.24
CA GLY A 249 -3.16 5.67 -2.60
C GLY A 249 -3.90 6.44 -3.68
N PHE A 250 -3.13 7.07 -4.56
CA PHE A 250 -3.60 7.99 -5.59
C PHE A 250 -3.17 7.53 -6.98
N LEU A 251 -4.15 7.48 -7.89
CA LEU A 251 -3.96 7.37 -9.33
C LEU A 251 -4.24 8.75 -9.95
N ILE A 252 -3.18 9.43 -10.36
CA ILE A 252 -3.22 10.75 -10.98
C ILE A 252 -3.21 10.57 -12.50
N LEU A 253 -4.22 11.10 -13.16
CA LEU A 253 -4.43 11.02 -14.59
C LEU A 253 -4.33 12.42 -15.19
N THR A 254 -3.32 12.67 -16.02
CA THR A 254 -3.15 13.97 -16.73
C THR A 254 -3.84 13.90 -18.09
N GLU A 255 -4.79 14.82 -18.31
CA GLU A 255 -5.63 14.91 -19.51
C GLU A 255 -6.21 13.56 -20.02
N PRO A 256 -6.73 12.68 -19.14
CA PRO A 256 -7.14 11.34 -19.56
C PRO A 256 -8.33 11.32 -20.52
N PRO A 257 -8.44 10.30 -21.37
CA PRO A 257 -9.66 10.06 -22.12
C PRO A 257 -10.88 9.96 -21.18
N ARG A 258 -11.96 10.66 -21.52
CA ARG A 258 -13.19 10.70 -20.71
C ARG A 258 -13.75 9.29 -20.42
N ASP A 259 -13.62 8.37 -21.38
CA ASP A 259 -14.11 7.00 -21.26
C ASP A 259 -13.36 6.18 -20.22
N LEU A 260 -12.03 6.39 -20.11
CA LEU A 260 -11.20 5.80 -19.07
C LEU A 260 -11.67 6.26 -17.69
N VAL A 261 -11.82 7.57 -17.49
CA VAL A 261 -12.28 8.15 -16.21
C VAL A 261 -13.66 7.60 -15.84
N ARG A 262 -14.57 7.54 -16.81
CA ARG A 262 -15.93 7.00 -16.62
C ARG A 262 -15.90 5.52 -16.21
N MET A 263 -15.03 4.72 -16.82
CA MET A 263 -14.84 3.31 -16.47
C MET A 263 -14.34 3.17 -15.03
N LEU A 264 -13.29 3.91 -14.66
CA LEU A 264 -12.70 3.88 -13.33
C LEU A 264 -13.70 4.30 -12.23
N LEU A 265 -14.44 5.39 -12.43
CA LEU A 265 -15.48 5.83 -11.49
C LEU A 265 -16.62 4.80 -11.33
N LYS A 266 -17.04 4.15 -12.42
CA LYS A 266 -18.06 3.09 -12.36
C LYS A 266 -17.58 1.88 -11.57
N MET A 267 -16.32 1.50 -11.75
CA MET A 267 -15.68 0.39 -11.04
C MET A 267 -15.53 0.71 -9.55
N LYS A 268 -15.04 1.90 -9.20
CA LYS A 268 -14.98 2.38 -7.82
C LYS A 268 -16.34 2.37 -7.13
N LYS A 269 -17.40 2.86 -7.81
CA LYS A 269 -18.77 2.82 -7.27
C LYS A 269 -19.26 1.42 -6.92
N ARG A 270 -18.75 0.39 -7.61
CA ARG A 270 -19.09 -1.02 -7.34
C ARG A 270 -18.22 -1.62 -6.21
N GLY A 271 -17.08 -1.01 -5.90
CA GLY A 271 -16.09 -1.55 -4.96
C GLY A 271 -15.30 -2.75 -5.50
N GLU A 272 -15.60 -3.21 -6.72
CA GLU A 272 -14.95 -4.35 -7.35
C GLU A 272 -14.78 -4.16 -8.87
N VAL A 273 -13.74 -4.78 -9.42
CA VAL A 273 -13.57 -5.00 -10.85
C VAL A 273 -13.90 -6.45 -11.20
N LYS A 274 -14.67 -6.64 -12.28
CA LYS A 274 -14.98 -7.95 -12.84
C LYS A 274 -14.15 -8.13 -14.10
N VAL A 275 -13.33 -9.18 -14.13
CA VAL A 275 -12.46 -9.48 -15.28
C VAL A 275 -12.52 -10.96 -15.60
N THR A 276 -12.32 -11.30 -16.87
CA THR A 276 -12.15 -12.69 -17.30
C THR A 276 -10.68 -12.93 -17.59
N LEU A 277 -10.03 -13.80 -16.82
CA LEU A 277 -8.63 -14.19 -17.00
C LEU A 277 -8.58 -15.71 -17.17
N ASN A 278 -7.88 -16.21 -18.19
CA ASN A 278 -7.83 -17.64 -18.55
C ASN A 278 -9.21 -18.33 -18.55
N GLY A 279 -10.23 -17.66 -19.09
CA GLY A 279 -11.61 -18.18 -19.18
C GLY A 279 -12.39 -18.18 -17.86
N ARG A 280 -11.77 -17.81 -16.73
CA ARG A 280 -12.40 -17.70 -15.41
C ARG A 280 -12.83 -16.27 -15.13
N ARG A 281 -14.03 -16.11 -14.57
CA ARG A 281 -14.58 -14.80 -14.20
C ARG A 281 -14.29 -14.53 -12.73
N ILE A 282 -13.38 -13.60 -12.48
CA ILE A 282 -12.97 -13.23 -11.13
C ILE A 282 -13.46 -11.82 -10.76
N ARG A 283 -13.58 -11.59 -9.45
CA ARG A 283 -13.92 -10.29 -8.87
C ARG A 283 -12.80 -9.87 -7.94
N LEU A 284 -12.30 -8.66 -8.12
CA LEU A 284 -11.19 -8.14 -7.33
C LEU A 284 -11.63 -6.85 -6.64
N PRO A 285 -11.36 -6.67 -5.34
CA PRO A 285 -11.68 -5.43 -4.66
C PRO A 285 -10.87 -4.27 -5.24
N VAL A 286 -11.48 -3.10 -5.30
CA VAL A 286 -10.80 -1.86 -5.71
C VAL A 286 -10.88 -0.82 -4.60
N ASN A 287 -9.72 -0.27 -4.23
CA ASN A 287 -9.63 0.80 -3.23
C ASN A 287 -8.46 1.71 -3.59
N PHE A 288 -8.69 2.76 -4.37
CA PHE A 288 -7.68 3.75 -4.78
C PHE A 288 -8.38 5.09 -4.99
N THR A 289 -7.68 6.22 -4.89
CA THR A 289 -8.25 7.56 -5.14
C THR A 289 -7.89 8.04 -6.55
N ILE A 290 -8.86 8.51 -7.33
CA ILE A 290 -8.62 9.09 -8.66
C ILE A 290 -8.41 10.58 -8.51
N ILE A 291 -7.36 11.09 -9.15
CA ILE A 291 -7.17 12.52 -9.38
C ILE A 291 -7.10 12.73 -10.88
N VAL A 292 -8.06 13.47 -11.44
CA VAL A 292 -7.98 13.93 -12.83
C VAL A 292 -7.36 15.32 -12.82
N ASP A 293 -6.21 15.46 -13.45
CA ASP A 293 -5.52 16.74 -13.66
C ASP A 293 -5.76 17.22 -15.09
N THR A 294 -6.40 18.38 -15.25
CA THR A 294 -6.79 18.90 -16.57
C THR A 294 -6.89 20.42 -16.61
N LYS A 295 -6.62 20.99 -17.78
CA LYS A 295 -6.93 22.39 -18.13
C LYS A 295 -8.36 22.56 -18.67
N TYR A 296 -8.98 21.48 -19.11
CA TYR A 296 -10.22 21.44 -19.90
C TYR A 296 -11.34 20.67 -19.17
N PRO A 297 -11.89 21.23 -18.07
CA PRO A 297 -12.84 20.53 -17.20
C PRO A 297 -14.15 20.15 -17.89
N GLU A 298 -14.51 20.86 -18.97
CA GLU A 298 -15.65 20.58 -19.84
C GLU A 298 -15.60 19.19 -20.47
N ASN A 299 -14.40 18.66 -20.74
CA ASN A 299 -14.21 17.30 -21.27
C ASN A 299 -14.77 16.23 -20.32
N TYR A 300 -14.91 16.56 -19.03
CA TYR A 300 -15.42 15.66 -18.00
C TYR A 300 -16.83 16.05 -17.54
N SER A 301 -17.55 16.86 -18.32
CA SER A 301 -18.94 17.23 -18.02
C SER A 301 -19.83 15.99 -17.86
N GLY A 302 -20.71 16.05 -16.86
CA GLY A 302 -21.58 14.95 -16.45
C GLY A 302 -20.90 13.88 -15.57
N LEU A 303 -19.57 13.88 -15.43
CA LEU A 303 -18.89 13.06 -14.43
C LEU A 303 -18.95 13.73 -13.06
N LYS A 304 -19.28 12.95 -12.03
CA LYS A 304 -19.44 13.42 -10.65
C LYS A 304 -18.18 13.12 -9.86
N PHE A 305 -17.50 14.18 -9.43
CA PHE A 305 -16.39 14.12 -8.49
C PHE A 305 -16.80 14.76 -7.18
N PRO A 306 -16.58 14.11 -6.02
CA PRO A 306 -16.86 14.70 -4.72
C PRO A 306 -15.97 15.93 -4.45
N ILE A 307 -14.74 15.95 -4.97
CA ILE A 307 -13.82 17.07 -4.81
C ILE A 307 -13.55 17.74 -6.15
N ARG A 308 -13.62 19.07 -6.17
CA ARG A 308 -13.20 19.91 -7.30
C ARG A 308 -12.22 20.96 -6.82
N ILE A 309 -11.01 20.94 -7.34
CA ILE A 309 -9.94 21.87 -6.98
C ILE A 309 -9.66 22.77 -8.18
N ASN A 310 -9.77 24.07 -8.00
CA ASN A 310 -9.40 25.04 -9.04
C ASN A 310 -8.04 25.66 -8.71
N LEU A 311 -7.04 25.45 -9.57
CA LEU A 311 -5.72 26.08 -9.51
C LEU A 311 -5.67 27.15 -10.63
N PRO A 312 -5.99 28.42 -10.33
CA PRO A 312 -5.97 29.48 -11.33
C PRO A 312 -4.53 29.88 -11.71
N PRO A 313 -4.34 30.54 -12.88
CA PRO A 313 -3.09 31.22 -13.21
C PRO A 313 -2.69 32.23 -12.12
N PHE A 314 -1.45 32.70 -12.20
CA PHE A 314 -0.93 33.66 -11.24
C PHE A 314 -1.54 35.06 -11.44
N ASP A 315 -1.92 35.66 -10.31
CA ASP A 315 -2.05 37.11 -10.21
C ASP A 315 -0.65 37.77 -10.17
N ASP A 316 -0.60 39.09 -10.33
CA ASP A 316 0.67 39.85 -10.40
C ASP A 316 1.56 39.61 -9.17
N ASP A 317 0.97 39.59 -7.98
CA ASP A 317 1.71 39.40 -6.73
C ASP A 317 2.33 38.01 -6.64
N THR A 318 1.55 36.97 -6.96
CA THR A 318 2.03 35.59 -6.97
C THR A 318 3.08 35.39 -8.05
N PHE A 319 2.84 35.92 -9.25
CA PHE A 319 3.78 35.80 -10.36
C PHE A 319 5.12 36.46 -9.98
N LYS A 320 5.07 37.68 -9.45
CA LYS A 320 6.25 38.39 -8.94
C LYS A 320 6.98 37.58 -7.87
N GLN A 321 6.28 37.03 -6.88
CA GLN A 321 6.88 36.27 -5.78
C GLN A 321 7.56 34.99 -6.28
N VAL A 322 6.85 34.20 -7.09
CA VAL A 322 7.35 32.92 -7.61
C VAL A 322 8.50 33.15 -8.58
N LEU A 323 8.38 34.14 -9.48
CA LEU A 323 9.44 34.49 -10.43
C LEU A 323 10.69 35.04 -9.71
N SER A 324 10.53 35.95 -8.74
CA SER A 324 11.67 36.47 -7.97
C SER A 324 12.44 35.36 -7.27
N LYS A 325 11.71 34.40 -6.67
CA LYS A 325 12.31 33.22 -6.02
C LYS A 325 13.04 32.33 -7.03
N ALA A 326 12.47 32.10 -8.21
CA ALA A 326 13.07 31.26 -9.25
C ALA A 326 14.34 31.88 -9.85
N LEU A 327 14.37 33.21 -10.01
CA LEU A 327 15.51 33.93 -10.60
C LEU A 327 16.57 34.35 -9.56
N GLY A 328 16.22 34.37 -8.27
CA GLY A 328 17.11 34.85 -7.21
C GLY A 328 17.29 36.37 -7.19
N VAL A 329 16.40 37.12 -7.85
CA VAL A 329 16.45 38.60 -7.95
C VAL A 329 15.08 39.20 -7.65
N THR A 330 15.04 40.46 -7.20
CA THR A 330 13.77 41.17 -6.96
C THR A 330 13.22 41.70 -8.28
N ILE A 331 12.00 41.29 -8.63
CA ILE A 331 11.36 41.70 -9.89
C ILE A 331 10.64 43.05 -9.71
N PRO A 332 10.95 44.09 -10.50
CA PRO A 332 10.22 45.35 -10.48
C PRO A 332 8.78 45.17 -10.99
N THR A 333 7.81 45.77 -10.30
CA THR A 333 6.38 45.64 -10.66
C THR A 333 6.09 46.13 -12.09
N GLY A 334 6.82 47.14 -12.57
CA GLY A 334 6.65 47.68 -13.93
C GLY A 334 7.04 46.75 -15.07
N VAL A 335 7.72 45.63 -14.79
CA VAL A 335 8.12 44.64 -15.82
C VAL A 335 7.08 43.51 -15.95
N LEU A 336 6.25 43.27 -14.93
CA LEU A 336 5.25 42.18 -14.94
C LEU A 336 4.26 42.26 -16.11
N PRO A 337 3.76 43.43 -16.53
CA PRO A 337 2.85 43.54 -17.67
C PRO A 337 3.49 43.16 -19.02
N MET A 338 4.83 43.11 -19.10
CA MET A 338 5.53 42.72 -20.32
C MET A 338 5.51 41.21 -20.56
N PHE A 339 5.19 40.41 -19.53
CA PHE A 339 5.06 38.97 -19.67
C PHE A 339 3.63 38.61 -20.11
N PRO A 340 3.47 37.77 -21.15
CA PRO A 340 2.15 37.32 -21.59
C PRO A 340 1.42 36.57 -20.49
N GLU A 341 0.09 36.67 -20.47
CA GLU A 341 -0.73 36.03 -19.44
C GLU A 341 -0.58 34.50 -19.42
N GLU A 342 -0.36 33.89 -20.58
CA GLU A 342 -0.12 32.44 -20.73
C GLU A 342 1.15 31.94 -20.02
N TYR A 343 2.14 32.81 -19.77
CA TYR A 343 3.35 32.47 -19.01
C TYR A 343 3.22 32.73 -17.51
N ARG A 344 2.06 33.23 -17.04
CA ARG A 344 1.80 33.48 -15.62
C ARG A 344 1.36 32.19 -14.91
N THR A 345 2.20 31.17 -15.01
CA THR A 345 1.95 29.80 -14.54
C THR A 345 3.25 29.21 -13.97
N PHE A 346 3.18 28.06 -13.28
CA PHE A 346 4.38 27.40 -12.76
C PHE A 346 5.33 26.97 -13.90
N LEU A 347 4.78 26.33 -14.94
CA LEU A 347 5.54 25.96 -16.14
C LEU A 347 6.10 27.19 -16.86
N GLY A 348 5.29 28.26 -16.99
CA GLY A 348 5.73 29.52 -17.58
C GLY A 348 6.92 30.14 -16.85
N VAL A 349 6.89 30.16 -15.51
CA VAL A 349 8.04 30.60 -14.70
C VAL A 349 9.27 29.71 -14.90
N GLU A 350 9.10 28.39 -15.02
CA GLU A 350 10.22 27.48 -15.29
C GLU A 350 10.87 27.79 -16.65
N ILE A 351 10.07 27.99 -17.69
CA ILE A 351 10.55 28.39 -19.02
C ILE A 351 11.31 29.72 -18.96
N ILE A 352 10.73 30.72 -18.28
CA ILE A 352 11.36 32.04 -18.07
C ILE A 352 12.70 31.89 -17.33
N ALA A 353 12.74 31.11 -16.25
CA ALA A 353 13.97 30.88 -15.47
C ALA A 353 15.05 30.13 -16.27
N ASN A 354 14.64 29.19 -17.14
CA ASN A 354 15.54 28.51 -18.06
C ASN A 354 16.15 29.48 -19.07
N LEU A 355 15.33 30.36 -19.65
CA LEU A 355 15.79 31.37 -20.61
C LEU A 355 16.71 32.42 -19.96
N TRP A 356 16.32 32.92 -18.78
CA TRP A 356 17.13 33.82 -17.97
C TRP A 356 18.53 33.27 -17.75
N ARG A 357 18.64 32.03 -17.22
CA ARG A 357 19.93 31.38 -16.95
C ARG A 357 20.82 31.24 -18.19
N LYS A 358 20.24 31.02 -19.37
CA LYS A 358 20.98 30.98 -20.64
C LYS A 358 21.49 32.36 -21.03
N LEU A 359 20.66 33.39 -20.91
CA LEU A 359 21.04 34.76 -21.27
C LEU A 359 22.10 35.34 -20.33
N THR A 360 21.98 35.14 -19.02
CA THR A 360 22.97 35.63 -18.04
C THR A 360 24.37 35.05 -18.28
N LYS A 361 24.47 33.82 -18.79
CA LYS A 361 25.76 33.19 -19.14
C LYS A 361 26.36 33.73 -20.43
N SER A 362 25.53 34.25 -21.34
CA SER A 362 25.94 34.67 -22.69
C SER A 362 26.14 36.18 -22.85
N LYS A 363 25.53 36.99 -21.96
CA LYS A 363 25.51 38.45 -22.07
C LYS A 363 25.78 39.08 -20.70
N ASN A 364 26.67 40.08 -20.67
CA ASN A 364 26.91 40.91 -19.51
C ASN A 364 25.97 42.13 -19.54
N LYS A 365 24.73 41.93 -19.11
CA LYS A 365 23.67 42.95 -19.07
C LYS A 365 23.15 43.13 -17.65
N ASP A 366 22.58 44.31 -17.39
CA ASP A 366 21.87 44.55 -16.13
C ASP A 366 20.65 43.65 -16.00
N SER A 367 20.27 43.33 -14.75
CA SER A 367 19.16 42.43 -14.46
C SER A 367 17.83 42.93 -15.06
N ILE A 368 17.57 44.23 -15.07
CA ILE A 368 16.32 44.76 -15.62
C ILE A 368 16.28 44.65 -17.14
N GLU A 369 17.41 44.90 -17.82
CA GLU A 369 17.51 44.75 -19.27
C GLU A 369 17.34 43.30 -19.70
N LEU A 370 17.94 42.37 -18.96
CA LEU A 370 17.76 40.94 -19.19
C LEU A 370 16.29 40.53 -18.99
N LEU A 371 15.58 41.08 -18.00
CA LEU A 371 14.18 40.73 -17.77
C LEU A 371 13.29 41.21 -18.92
N ARG A 372 13.56 42.41 -19.45
CA ARG A 372 12.86 42.95 -20.62
C ARG A 372 13.13 42.11 -21.86
N GLU A 373 14.37 41.71 -22.09
CA GLU A 373 14.74 40.85 -23.21
C GLU A 373 14.08 39.47 -23.10
N VAL A 374 14.06 38.87 -21.90
CA VAL A 374 13.34 37.63 -21.64
C VAL A 374 11.85 37.78 -21.95
N ALA A 375 11.23 38.85 -21.45
CA ALA A 375 9.82 39.16 -21.70
C ALA A 375 9.52 39.34 -23.20
N ALA A 376 10.40 40.05 -23.93
CA ALA A 376 10.28 40.22 -25.38
C ALA A 376 10.34 38.88 -26.13
N ILE A 377 11.33 38.03 -25.79
CA ILE A 377 11.50 36.72 -26.43
C ILE A 377 10.27 35.83 -26.20
N VAL A 378 9.76 35.72 -24.97
CA VAL A 378 8.58 34.87 -24.69
C VAL A 378 7.30 35.45 -25.28
N SER A 379 7.24 36.76 -25.51
CA SER A 379 6.13 37.42 -26.21
C SER A 379 6.20 37.29 -27.73
N GLY A 380 7.25 36.65 -28.28
CA GLY A 380 7.49 36.58 -29.73
C GLY A 380 7.91 37.92 -30.35
N GLY A 381 8.26 38.91 -29.53
CA GLY A 381 8.79 40.20 -29.97
C GLY A 381 10.29 40.13 -30.23
N THR A 382 10.78 40.82 -31.26
CA THR A 382 12.22 41.06 -31.42
C THR A 382 12.72 41.99 -30.30
N PRO A 383 13.86 41.68 -29.65
CA PRO A 383 14.39 42.42 -28.50
C PRO A 383 14.64 43.91 -28.73
#